data_AF-A0A820FNW0-F1
#
_entry.id   AF-A0A820FNW0-F1
#
_cell.length_a   1.000
_cell.length_b   1.000
_cell.length_c   1.000
_cell.angle_alpha   90.00
_cell.angle_beta   90.00
_cell.angle_gamma   90.00
#
_symmetry.space_group_name_H-M   'P 1'
#
loop_
_entity.id
_entity.type
_entity.pdbx_description
1 polymer ?
#
loop_
_entity_poly.entity_id
_entity_poly.type
_entity_poly.pdbx_seq_one_letter_code
_entity_poly.pdbx_strand_id
1 'polypeptide(L)'
;MLFLQIIICIISSIPFTTQFIYDSLIQTIHKDEYRLAQEYIFLQISHLIFYFNYISMFYVNYLSSSIFRQLSKQVLIHFFKKKKIYQEI
;
A
#
# COMPACT_ATOMS: atom_id res chain seq x y z
N MET A 1 16.53 -9.27 0.78
CA MET A 1 15.08 -9.43 0.58
C MET A 1 14.29 -8.91 1.77
N LEU A 2 14.33 -9.60 2.90
CA LEU A 2 13.66 -9.18 4.15
C LEU A 2 14.05 -7.78 4.62
N PHE A 3 15.35 -7.44 4.56
CA PHE A 3 15.83 -6.12 4.98
C PHE A 3 15.17 -4.95 4.22
N LEU A 4 15.05 -5.06 2.89
CA LEU A 4 14.38 -4.03 2.08
C LEU A 4 12.88 -3.94 2.40
N GLN A 5 12.22 -5.08 2.59
CA GLN A 5 10.80 -5.13 2.98
C GLN A 5 10.57 -4.50 4.35
N ILE A 6 11.48 -4.75 5.31
CA ILE A 6 11.44 -4.14 6.64
C ILE A 6 11.61 -2.63 6.54
N ILE A 7 12.55 -2.12 5.74
CA ILE A 7 12.73 -0.68 5.54
C ILE A 7 11.46 -0.04 4.97
N ILE A 8 10.89 -0.62 3.92
CA ILE A 8 9.66 -0.10 3.29
C ILE A 8 8.49 -0.14 4.29
N CYS A 9 8.40 -1.21 5.10
CA CYS A 9 7.41 -1.35 6.18
C CYS A 9 7.53 -0.28 7.25
N ILE A 10 8.74 0.00 7.72
CA ILE A 10 8.99 1.01 8.75
C ILE A 10 8.63 2.40 8.21
N ILE A 11 9.14 2.75 7.02
CA ILE A 11 8.90 4.07 6.41
C ILE A 11 7.40 4.29 6.16
N SER A 12 6.67 3.26 5.77
CA SER A 12 5.24 3.40 5.48
C SER A 12 4.34 3.37 6.72
N SER A 13 4.71 2.60 7.74
CA SER A 13 3.85 2.38 8.91
C SER A 13 4.00 3.46 9.98
N ILE A 14 5.19 4.09 10.09
CA ILE A 14 5.44 5.15 11.07
C ILE A 14 4.51 6.35 10.87
N PRO A 15 4.40 6.95 9.66
CA PRO A 15 3.53 8.12 9.45
C PRO A 15 2.07 7.83 9.78
N PHE A 16 1.58 6.67 9.33
CA PHE A 16 0.21 6.23 9.58
C PHE A 16 -0.06 6.01 11.07
N THR A 17 0.80 5.28 11.77
CA THR A 17 0.63 5.01 13.20
C THR A 17 0.73 6.29 14.03
N THR A 18 1.65 7.19 13.66
CA THR A 18 1.84 8.48 14.34
C THR A 18 0.59 9.35 14.19
N GLN A 19 0.05 9.46 12.98
CA GLN A 19 -1.18 10.19 12.72
C GLN A 19 -2.37 9.59 13.49
N PHE A 20 -2.49 8.27 13.51
CA PHE A 20 -3.56 7.57 14.23
C PHE A 20 -3.52 7.82 15.74
N ILE A 21 -2.34 7.77 16.35
CA ILE A 21 -2.15 8.07 17.78
C ILE A 21 -2.45 9.55 18.05
N TYR A 22 -1.93 10.45 17.22
CA TYR A 22 -2.19 11.88 17.34
C TYR A 22 -3.70 12.18 17.30
N ASP A 23 -4.40 11.62 16.31
CA ASP A 23 -5.84 11.82 16.16
C ASP A 23 -6.58 11.26 17.36
N SER A 24 -6.21 10.08 17.86
CA SER A 24 -6.81 9.45 19.04
C SER A 24 -6.64 10.27 20.33
N LEU A 25 -5.49 10.92 20.52
CA LEU A 25 -5.20 11.71 21.72
C LEU A 25 -5.91 13.07 21.74
N ILE A 26 -6.16 13.65 20.56
CA ILE A 26 -6.59 15.05 20.42
C ILE A 26 -8.08 15.14 19.99
N GLN A 27 -8.82 14.02 19.97
CA GLN A 27 -10.24 14.00 19.56
C GLN A 27 -11.14 14.97 20.36
N THR A 28 -10.80 15.23 21.62
CA THR A 28 -11.60 16.06 22.53
C THR A 28 -11.24 17.55 22.48
N ILE A 29 -10.17 17.92 21.78
CA ILE A 29 -9.72 19.30 21.68
C ILE A 29 -10.45 19.97 20.51
N HIS A 30 -11.05 21.13 20.75
CA HIS A 30 -11.65 21.93 19.68
C HIS A 30 -10.56 22.41 18.70
N LYS A 31 -10.78 22.17 17.41
CA LYS A 31 -9.84 22.48 16.33
C LYS A 31 -10.49 23.49 15.39
N ASP A 32 -9.69 24.46 14.95
CA ASP A 32 -10.09 25.40 13.91
C ASP A 32 -10.26 24.67 12.55
N GLU A 33 -11.10 25.20 11.67
CA GLU A 33 -11.43 24.61 10.36
C GLU A 33 -10.17 24.43 9.50
N TYR A 34 -9.27 25.40 9.55
CA TYR A 34 -8.00 25.34 8.82
C TYR A 34 -7.11 24.18 9.33
N ARG A 35 -7.06 23.97 10.65
CA ARG A 35 -6.29 22.87 11.26
C ARG A 35 -6.90 21.51 10.89
N LEU A 36 -8.22 21.40 10.90
CA LEU A 36 -8.91 20.17 10.48
C LEU A 36 -8.61 19.82 9.02
N ALA A 37 -8.63 20.81 8.13
CA ALA A 37 -8.30 20.60 6.72
C ALA A 37 -6.85 20.10 6.52
N GLN A 38 -5.89 20.67 7.26
CA GLN A 38 -4.50 20.22 7.22
C GLN A 38 -4.35 18.78 7.73
N GLU A 39 -4.92 18.46 8.88
CA GLU A 39 -4.86 17.11 9.46
C GLU A 39 -5.49 16.07 8.53
N TYR A 40 -6.59 16.41 7.86
CA TYR A 40 -7.20 15.54 6.85
C TYR A 40 -6.27 15.26 5.66
N ILE A 41 -5.59 16.28 5.14
CA ILE A 41 -4.61 16.10 4.04
C ILE A 41 -3.46 15.20 4.51
N PHE A 42 -2.92 15.43 5.71
CA PHE A 42 -1.87 14.59 6.28
C PHE A 42 -2.32 13.14 6.45
N LEU A 43 -3.56 12.90 6.88
CA LEU A 43 -4.13 11.56 6.97
C LEU A 43 -4.19 10.87 5.60
N GLN A 44 -4.65 11.57 4.55
CA GLN A 44 -4.70 11.00 3.20
C GLN A 44 -3.31 10.69 2.66
N ILE A 45 -2.32 11.54 2.91
CA ILE A 45 -0.92 11.29 2.52
C ILE A 45 -0.39 10.05 3.26
N SER A 46 -0.63 9.94 4.56
CA SER A 46 -0.23 8.77 5.36
C SER A 46 -0.88 7.48 4.87
N HIS A 47 -2.17 7.50 4.51
CA HIS A 47 -2.84 6.34 3.89
C HIS A 47 -2.20 5.96 2.55
N LEU A 48 -1.91 6.94 1.69
CA LEU A 48 -1.32 6.69 0.39
C LEU A 48 0.07 6.04 0.53
N ILE A 49 0.90 6.56 1.43
CA ILE A 49 2.21 5.98 1.74
C ILE A 49 2.06 4.56 2.29
N PHE A 50 1.08 4.33 3.17
CA PHE A 50 0.81 3.00 3.70
C PHE A 50 0.37 2.02 2.61
N TYR A 51 -0.52 2.42 1.70
CA TYR A 51 -0.94 1.57 0.57
C TYR A 51 0.19 1.29 -0.41
N PHE A 52 1.11 2.24 -0.60
CA PHE A 52 2.30 2.04 -1.42
C PHE A 52 3.19 0.90 -0.92
N ASN A 53 3.12 0.56 0.38
CA ASN A 53 3.79 -0.61 0.93
C ASN A 53 3.38 -1.90 0.22
N TYR A 54 2.08 -2.15 0.08
CA TYR A 54 1.56 -3.38 -0.53
C TYR A 54 2.01 -3.52 -1.98
N ILE A 55 1.95 -2.42 -2.73
CA ILE A 55 2.40 -2.36 -4.12
C ILE A 55 3.90 -2.66 -4.19
N SER A 56 4.69 -2.00 -3.34
CA SER A 56 6.14 -2.19 -3.28
C SER A 56 6.50 -3.63 -2.91
N MET A 57 5.78 -4.24 -1.98
CA MET A 57 6.01 -5.63 -1.56
C MET A 57 5.83 -6.61 -2.71
N PHE A 58 4.82 -6.40 -3.57
CA PHE A 58 4.65 -7.18 -4.79
C PHE A 58 5.87 -7.08 -5.72
N TYR A 59 6.32 -5.86 -6.03
CA TYR A 59 7.47 -5.67 -6.93
C TYR A 59 8.77 -6.22 -6.37
N VAL A 60 9.00 -6.01 -5.08
CA VAL A 60 10.16 -6.53 -4.35
C VAL A 60 10.21 -8.06 -4.44
N ASN A 61 9.08 -8.73 -4.19
CA ASN A 61 8.97 -10.18 -4.33
C ASN A 61 9.14 -10.65 -5.79
N TYR A 62 8.56 -9.94 -6.76
CA TYR A 62 8.64 -10.27 -8.19
C TYR A 62 10.05 -10.19 -8.76
N LEU A 63 10.80 -9.15 -8.39
CA LEU A 63 12.18 -8.97 -8.86
C LEU A 63 13.12 -10.02 -8.26
N SER A 64 12.89 -10.38 -7.01
CA SER A 64 13.86 -11.14 -6.24
C SER A 64 13.64 -12.64 -6.22
N SER A 65 12.40 -13.11 -6.35
CA SER A 65 12.08 -14.54 -6.36
C SER A 65 11.77 -15.03 -7.78
N SER A 66 12.60 -15.95 -8.28
CA SER A 66 12.37 -16.63 -9.56
C SER A 66 11.07 -17.45 -9.55
N ILE A 67 10.76 -18.09 -8.42
CA ILE A 67 9.54 -18.87 -8.21
C ILE A 67 8.32 -17.95 -8.28
N PHE A 68 8.34 -16.83 -7.54
CA PHE A 68 7.22 -15.88 -7.54
C PHE A 68 6.98 -15.29 -8.93
N ARG A 69 8.06 -15.00 -9.67
CA ARG A 69 7.98 -14.53 -11.05
C ARG A 69 7.36 -15.58 -11.99
N GLN A 70 7.72 -16.86 -11.85
CA GLN A 70 7.13 -17.94 -12.65
C GLN A 70 5.63 -18.10 -12.35
N LEU A 71 5.25 -18.13 -11.07
CA LEU A 71 3.84 -18.21 -10.65
C LEU A 71 3.04 -17.01 -11.16
N SER A 72 3.57 -15.79 -11.01
CA SER A 72 2.93 -14.56 -11.50
C SER A 72 2.68 -14.60 -13.01
N LYS A 73 3.66 -15.11 -13.79
CA LYS A 73 3.50 -15.30 -15.24
C LYS A 73 2.42 -16.33 -15.57
N GLN A 74 2.37 -17.47 -14.86
CA GLN A 74 1.34 -18.48 -15.07
C GLN A 74 -0.06 -17.92 -14.81
N VAL A 75 -0.23 -17.17 -13.73
CA VAL A 75 -1.50 -16.51 -13.39
C VAL A 75 -1.90 -15.51 -14.46
N LEU A 76 -0.98 -14.64 -14.91
CA LEU A 76 -1.25 -13.68 -15.99
C LEU A 76 -1.67 -14.39 -17.29
N ILE A 77 -0.92 -15.42 -17.71
CA ILE A 77 -1.26 -16.20 -18.91
C ILE A 77 -2.65 -16.83 -18.77
N HIS A 78 -3.00 -17.36 -17.60
CA HIS A 78 -4.33 -17.92 -17.36
C HIS A 78 -5.44 -16.87 -17.52
N PHE A 79 -5.26 -15.67 -16.95
CA PHE A 79 -6.22 -14.58 -17.11
C PHE A 79 -6.41 -14.16 -18.58
N PHE A 80 -5.31 -14.02 -19.33
CA PHE A 80 -5.39 -13.63 -20.74
C PHE A 80 -5.95 -14.74 -21.64
N LYS A 81 -5.63 -16.01 -21.39
CA LYS A 81 -6.22 -17.15 -22.11
C LYS A 81 -7.72 -17.27 -21.83
N LYS A 82 -8.14 -17.12 -20.57
CA LYS A 82 -9.55 -17.16 -20.19
C LYS A 82 -10.33 -16.01 -20.85
N LYS A 83 -9.75 -14.81 -20.92
CA LYS A 83 -10.37 -13.66 -21.60
C LYS A 83 -10.58 -13.90 -23.09
N LYS A 84 -9.65 -14.59 -23.77
CA LYS A 84 -9.76 -14.90 -25.20
C LYS A 84 -10.92 -15.86 -25.53
N ILE A 85 -11.13 -16.87 -24.68
CA ILE A 85 -12.23 -17.84 -24.84
C ILE A 85 -13.61 -17.19 -24.71
N TYR A 86 -13.77 -16.20 -23.83
CA TYR A 86 -15.03 -15.46 -23.67
C TYR A 86 -15.28 -14.39 -24.75
N GLN A 87 -14.30 -14.08 -25.61
CA GLN A 87 -14.47 -13.17 -26.74
C GLN A 87 -14.79 -13.90 -28.06
N GLU A 88 -14.67 -15.23 -28.10
CA GLU A 88 -14.94 -16.08 -29.26
C GLU A 88 -16.28 -16.84 -29.16
N ILE A 89 -17.07 -16.58 -28.11
CA ILE A 89 -18.46 -17.03 -27.91
C ILE A 89 -19.38 -15.82 -28.08
#